data_AF-A0AA44NJG1-F1
#
_entry.id   AF-A0AA44NJG1-F1
#
_cell.length_a   1.000
_cell.length_b   1.000
_cell.length_c   1.000
_cell.angle_alpha   90.00
_cell.angle_beta   90.00
_cell.angle_gamma   90.00
#
_symmetry.space_group_name_H-M   'P 1'
#
loop_
_entity.id
_entity.type
_entity.pdbx_description
1 polymer ?
#
loop_
_entity_poly.entity_id
_entity_poly.type
_entity_poly.pdbx_seq_one_letter_code
_entity_poly.pdbx_strand_id
1 'polypeptide(L)'
;MKGASLIAPFGLRMPEELKEKIAERAKANGRSMNAEIVQILQDALPPDNDTSHSSSITKRDEFFSKVDNMDEFAAAMAHASSVYQEMLSKIVEEHMGKNNKKPTK
;
A
#
# COMPACT_ATOMS: atom_id res chain seq x y z
N MET A 1 -6.16 -13.69 -1.24
CA MET A 1 -5.06 -13.82 -0.24
C MET A 1 -3.91 -14.58 -0.88
N LYS A 2 -2.79 -13.93 -1.22
CA LYS A 2 -1.59 -14.61 -1.74
C LYS A 2 -0.96 -15.42 -0.60
N GLY A 3 -0.76 -16.73 -0.78
CA GLY A 3 -0.16 -17.63 0.23
C GLY A 3 -1.12 -18.54 0.99
N ALA A 4 -2.44 -18.33 0.92
CA ALA A 4 -3.42 -19.18 1.60
C ALA A 4 -3.46 -20.63 1.07
N SER A 5 -2.97 -20.88 -0.15
CA SER A 5 -2.91 -22.22 -0.74
C SER A 5 -1.84 -23.13 -0.13
N LEU A 6 -0.93 -22.60 0.69
CA LEU A 6 0.11 -23.39 1.37
C LEU A 6 -0.33 -23.92 2.75
N ILE A 7 -1.50 -23.48 3.24
CA ILE A 7 -2.02 -23.89 4.54
C ILE A 7 -3.01 -25.02 4.31
N ALA A 8 -2.80 -26.15 4.98
CA ALA A 8 -3.73 -27.27 4.93
C ALA A 8 -5.12 -26.84 5.44
N PRO A 9 -6.23 -27.22 4.75
CA PRO A 9 -7.57 -26.89 5.20
C PRO A 9 -7.84 -27.44 6.61
N PHE A 10 -8.48 -26.63 7.46
CA PHE A 10 -8.93 -27.07 8.78
C PHE A 10 -10.34 -27.66 8.68
N GLY A 11 -10.51 -28.93 9.08
CA GLY A 11 -11.80 -29.62 9.08
C GLY A 11 -12.71 -29.19 10.23
N LEU A 12 -13.31 -28.00 10.13
CA LEU A 12 -14.24 -27.48 11.13
C LEU A 12 -15.61 -28.18 11.02
N ARG A 13 -16.10 -28.75 12.14
CA ARG A 13 -17.47 -29.27 12.26
C ARG A 13 -18.35 -28.20 12.88
N MET A 14 -19.49 -27.90 12.25
CA MET A 14 -20.43 -26.88 12.72
C MET A 14 -21.87 -27.22 12.32
N PRO A 15 -22.88 -26.78 13.09
CA PRO A 15 -24.29 -26.90 12.69
C PRO A 15 -24.59 -26.19 11.37
N GLU A 16 -25.51 -26.73 10.57
CA GLU A 16 -25.83 -26.17 9.24
C GLU A 16 -26.35 -24.73 9.33
N GLU A 17 -27.22 -24.45 10.31
CA GLU A 17 -27.76 -23.11 10.53
C GLU A 17 -26.65 -22.06 10.79
N LEU A 18 -25.59 -22.44 11.52
CA LEU A 18 -24.49 -21.54 11.81
C LEU A 18 -23.64 -21.29 10.56
N LYS A 19 -23.45 -22.32 9.74
CA LYS A 19 -22.70 -22.25 8.49
C LYS A 19 -23.40 -21.33 7.48
N GLU A 20 -24.73 -21.44 7.35
CA GLU A 20 -25.53 -20.57 6.50
C GLU A 20 -25.42 -19.10 6.94
N LYS A 21 -25.57 -18.81 8.24
CA LYS A 21 -25.43 -17.45 8.78
C LYS A 21 -24.05 -16.84 8.47
N ILE A 22 -22.98 -17.63 8.58
CA ILE A 22 -21.63 -17.16 8.28
C ILE A 22 -21.46 -16.95 6.76
N ALA A 23 -22.01 -17.82 5.92
CA ALA A 23 -21.94 -17.68 4.47
C ALA A 23 -22.67 -16.42 3.98
N GLU A 24 -23.85 -16.13 4.51
CA GLU A 24 -24.61 -14.91 4.19
C GLU A 24 -23.85 -13.64 4.60
N ARG A 25 -23.32 -13.62 5.83
CA ARG A 25 -22.51 -12.51 6.35
C ARG A 25 -21.25 -12.30 5.51
N ALA A 26 -20.54 -13.37 5.15
CA ALA A 26 -19.37 -13.29 4.28
C ALA A 26 -19.70 -12.69 2.92
N LYS A 27 -20.83 -13.10 2.31
CA LYS A 27 -21.32 -12.55 1.04
C LYS A 27 -21.66 -11.06 1.15
N ALA A 28 -22.36 -10.66 2.21
CA ALA A 28 -22.70 -9.26 2.47
C ALA A 28 -21.44 -8.38 2.63
N ASN A 29 -20.37 -8.94 3.22
CA ASN A 29 -19.10 -8.27 3.43
C ASN A 29 -18.13 -8.35 2.22
N GLY A 30 -18.52 -9.02 1.13
CA GLY A 30 -17.65 -9.20 -0.04
C GLY A 30 -16.40 -10.04 0.25
N ARG A 31 -16.45 -10.95 1.23
CA ARG A 31 -15.33 -11.79 1.68
C ARG A 31 -15.60 -13.26 1.40
N SER A 32 -14.54 -14.06 1.31
CA SER A 32 -14.71 -15.52 1.34
C SER A 32 -15.15 -15.96 2.73
N MET A 33 -15.87 -17.08 2.82
CA MET A 33 -16.31 -17.63 4.10
C MET A 33 -15.14 -17.84 5.08
N ASN A 34 -14.00 -18.32 4.58
CA ASN A 34 -12.79 -18.47 5.39
C ASN A 34 -12.26 -17.13 5.92
N ALA A 35 -12.25 -16.07 5.10
CA ALA A 35 -11.80 -14.75 5.54
C ALA A 35 -12.74 -14.16 6.60
N GLU A 36 -14.05 -14.39 6.48
CA GLU A 36 -15.03 -13.96 7.48
C GLU A 36 -14.85 -14.71 8.81
N ILE A 37 -14.64 -16.04 8.77
CA ILE A 37 -14.37 -16.84 9.97
C ILE A 37 -13.11 -16.32 10.68
N VAL A 38 -12.04 -16.05 9.93
CA VAL A 38 -10.80 -15.51 10.49
C VAL A 38 -11.03 -14.14 11.14
N GLN A 39 -11.80 -13.25 10.51
CA GLN A 39 -12.13 -11.95 11.10
C GLN A 39 -12.92 -12.11 12.41
N ILE A 40 -13.97 -12.93 12.41
CA ILE A 40 -14.80 -13.17 13.60
C ILE A 40 -13.92 -13.67 14.76
N LEU A 41 -12.97 -14.56 14.49
CA LEU A 41 -12.04 -15.07 15.50
C LEU A 41 -11.07 -13.99 15.99
N GLN A 42 -10.57 -13.11 15.11
CA GLN A 42 -9.71 -12.00 15.51
C GLN A 42 -10.44 -10.97 16.37
N ASP A 43 -11.69 -10.68 16.04
CA ASP A 43 -12.52 -9.75 16.80
C ASP A 43 -12.88 -10.33 18.19
N ALA A 44 -13.12 -11.65 18.26
CA ALA A 44 -13.47 -12.35 19.50
C ALA A 44 -12.25 -12.69 20.38
N LEU A 45 -11.09 -12.88 19.78
CA LEU A 45 -9.82 -13.21 20.44
C LEU A 45 -8.83 -12.08 20.16
N PRO A 46 -9.02 -10.89 20.77
CA PRO A 46 -8.05 -9.81 20.65
C PRO A 46 -6.68 -10.32 21.10
N PRO A 47 -5.59 -9.89 20.45
CA PRO A 47 -4.26 -10.35 20.82
C PRO A 47 -4.02 -10.02 22.30
N ASP A 48 -3.69 -11.04 23.09
CA ASP A 48 -3.07 -10.82 24.38
C ASP A 48 -1.85 -9.91 24.13
N ASN A 49 -1.67 -8.88 24.94
CA ASN A 49 -0.59 -7.91 24.78
C ASN A 49 0.83 -8.53 24.91
N ASP A 50 0.92 -9.86 25.07
CA ASP A 50 2.14 -10.63 24.99
C ASP A 50 2.53 -10.86 23.51
N THR A 51 3.23 -9.84 23.01
CA THR A 51 4.21 -9.88 21.92
C THR A 51 4.72 -11.29 21.58
N SER A 52 4.24 -11.84 20.47
CA SER A 52 5.02 -12.51 19.42
C SER A 52 4.06 -13.23 18.48
N HIS A 53 4.04 -12.88 17.18
CA HIS A 53 3.43 -13.59 16.03
C HIS A 53 2.21 -12.98 15.30
N SER A 54 1.61 -11.86 15.74
CA SER A 54 0.58 -11.15 14.96
C SER A 54 1.07 -9.84 14.33
N SER A 55 2.27 -9.85 13.74
CA SER A 55 2.95 -8.65 13.24
C SER A 55 2.78 -8.40 11.73
N SER A 56 1.67 -8.84 11.13
CA SER A 56 1.44 -8.69 9.68
C SER A 56 0.12 -7.99 9.31
N ILE A 57 -0.84 -7.86 10.23
CA ILE A 57 -2.07 -7.07 9.99
C ILE A 57 -1.89 -5.64 10.48
N THR A 58 -1.39 -5.44 11.70
CA THR A 58 -1.14 -4.10 12.28
C THR A 58 -0.14 -3.27 11.47
N LYS A 59 0.88 -3.92 10.89
CA LYS A 59 1.85 -3.22 10.02
C LYS A 59 1.26 -2.74 8.70
N ARG A 60 0.14 -3.28 8.22
CA ARG A 60 -0.51 -2.73 7.00
C ARG A 60 -1.16 -1.39 7.29
N ASP A 61 -1.92 -1.29 8.38
CA ASP A 61 -2.67 -0.06 8.68
C ASP A 61 -1.72 1.09 9.03
N GLU A 62 -0.63 0.81 9.78
CA GLU A 62 0.44 1.78 10.00
C GLU A 62 1.18 2.14 8.69
N PHE A 63 1.39 1.18 7.79
CA PHE A 63 2.03 1.43 6.51
C PHE A 63 1.16 2.31 5.60
N PHE A 64 -0.15 2.05 5.50
CA PHE A 64 -1.07 2.87 4.71
C PHE A 64 -1.20 4.29 5.27
N SER A 65 -1.18 4.48 6.59
CA SER A 65 -1.16 5.81 7.20
C SER A 65 0.10 6.64 6.87
N LYS A 66 1.22 5.99 6.51
CA LYS A 66 2.42 6.65 5.99
C LYS A 66 2.37 6.92 4.48
N VAL A 67 1.52 6.21 3.75
CA VAL A 67 1.36 6.33 2.29
C VAL A 67 0.50 7.53 1.92
N ASP A 68 -0.30 8.09 2.84
CA ASP A 68 -1.05 9.33 2.61
C ASP A 68 -0.15 10.58 2.46
N ASN A 69 1.15 10.49 2.76
CA ASN A 69 2.13 11.56 2.53
C ASN A 69 2.84 11.48 1.15
N MET A 70 2.32 10.67 0.22
CA MET A 70 2.86 10.58 -1.14
C MET A 70 2.56 11.83 -1.99
N ASP A 71 1.47 12.54 -1.73
CA ASP A 71 1.13 13.77 -2.48
C ASP A 71 2.10 14.91 -2.15
N GLU A 72 2.50 15.05 -0.89
CA GLU A 72 3.47 16.05 -0.45
C GLU A 72 4.88 15.74 -0.99
N PHE A 73 5.26 14.46 -1.01
CA PHE A 73 6.52 14.01 -1.61
C PHE A 73 6.53 14.17 -3.14
N ALA A 74 5.43 13.85 -3.82
CA ALA A 74 5.28 14.03 -5.26
C ALA A 74 5.31 15.52 -5.64
N ALA A 75 4.66 16.38 -4.86
CA ALA A 75 4.71 17.83 -5.02
C ALA A 75 6.13 18.38 -4.82
N ALA A 76 6.85 17.93 -3.78
CA ALA A 76 8.23 18.30 -3.53
C ALA A 76 9.17 17.88 -4.68
N MET A 77 8.96 16.68 -5.24
CA MET A 77 9.76 16.16 -6.34
C MET A 77 9.49 16.88 -7.67
N ALA A 78 8.22 17.21 -7.95
CA ALA A 78 7.84 18.02 -9.10
C ALA A 78 8.47 19.42 -9.04
N HIS A 79 8.47 20.05 -7.86
CA HIS A 79 9.12 21.34 -7.64
C HIS A 79 10.64 21.25 -7.77
N ALA A 80 11.27 20.21 -7.22
CA ALA A 80 12.70 19.99 -7.44
C ALA A 80 13.03 19.84 -8.93
N SER A 81 12.22 19.07 -9.68
CA SER A 81 12.40 18.85 -11.11
C SER A 81 12.31 20.15 -11.92
N SER A 82 11.36 21.04 -11.63
CA SER A 82 11.25 22.33 -12.33
C SER A 82 12.44 23.24 -12.07
N VAL A 83 12.93 23.30 -10.82
CA VAL A 83 14.13 24.07 -10.46
C VAL A 83 15.37 23.53 -11.19
N TYR A 84 15.52 22.22 -11.28
CA TYR A 84 16.62 21.62 -12.06
C TYR A 84 16.50 21.93 -13.55
N GLN A 85 15.30 21.91 -14.13
CA GLN A 85 15.09 22.27 -15.53
C GLN A 85 15.43 23.74 -15.81
N GLU A 86 15.06 24.68 -14.93
CA GLU A 86 15.44 26.09 -15.05
C GLU A 86 16.95 26.33 -14.89
N MET A 87 17.61 25.60 -13.99
CA MET A 87 19.06 25.69 -13.84
C MET A 87 19.75 25.20 -15.13
N LEU A 88 19.30 24.07 -15.67
CA LEU A 88 19.85 23.51 -16.90
C LEU A 88 19.59 24.43 -18.10
N SER A 89 18.41 25.04 -18.21
CA SER A 89 18.13 25.98 -19.30
C SER A 89 19.06 27.21 -19.26
N LYS A 90 19.30 27.78 -18.07
CA LYS A 90 20.24 28.90 -17.90
C LYS A 90 21.68 28.52 -18.25
N ILE A 91 22.14 27.34 -17.86
CA ILE A 91 23.49 26.85 -18.19
C ILE A 91 23.63 26.62 -19.71
N VAL A 92 22.59 26.08 -20.34
CA VAL A 92 22.55 25.86 -21.80
C VAL A 92 22.51 27.20 -22.55
N GLU A 93 21.75 28.19 -22.08
CA GLU A 93 21.73 29.54 -22.66
C GLU A 93 23.09 30.25 -22.53
N GLU A 94 23.75 30.17 -21.38
CA GLU A 94 25.11 30.71 -21.18
C GLU A 94 26.16 30.04 -22.08
N HIS A 95 25.99 28.75 -22.40
CA HIS A 95 26.91 28.02 -23.27
C HIS A 95 26.57 28.17 -24.77
N MET A 96 25.30 28.30 -25.14
CA MET A 96 24.86 28.55 -26.52
C MET A 96 25.09 30.02 -26.95
N GLY A 97 25.11 30.97 -26.02
CA GLY A 97 25.41 32.39 -26.30
C GLY A 97 26.88 32.67 -26.67
N LYS A 98 27.80 31.74 -26.39
CA LYS A 98 29.23 31.88 -26.73
C LYS A 98 29.56 31.47 -28.17
N ASN A 99 28.66 30.77 -28.86
CA ASN A 99 28.90 30.23 -30.20
C ASN A 99 28.37 31.11 -31.36
N ASN A 100 27.86 32.32 -31.09
CA ASN A 100 27.33 33.21 -32.13
C ASN A 100 28.14 34.49 -32.40
N LYS A 101 29.40 34.56 -31.97
CA LYS A 101 30.33 35.59 -32.49
C LYS A 101 30.95 35.09 -33.80
N LYS A 102 30.35 35.52 -34.92
CA LYS A 102 30.84 35.34 -36.30
C LYS A 102 32.36 35.53 -36.38
N PRO A 103 33.12 34.68 -37.12
CA PRO A 103 34.48 35.02 -37.49
C PRO A 103 34.43 36.12 -38.56
N THR A 104 34.78 37.34 -38.15
CA THR A 104 34.97 38.48 -39.06
C THR A 104 36.40 38.45 -39.61
N LYS A 105 36.55 37.91 -40.82
CA LYS A 105 37.36 38.38 -41.96
C LYS A 105 37.81 37.20 -42.82
#